data_AF-A0A1F5SG46-F1
#
_entry.id   AF-A0A1F5SG46-F1
#
_cell.length_a   1.000
_cell.length_b   1.000
_cell.length_c   1.000
_cell.angle_alpha   90.00
_cell.angle_beta   90.00
_cell.angle_gamma   90.00
#
_symmetry.space_group_name_H-M   'P 1'
#
loop_
_entity.id
_entity.type
_entity.pdbx_description
1 polymer ?
#
loop_
_entity_poly.entity_id
_entity_poly.type
_entity_poly.pdbx_seq_one_letter_code
_entity_poly.pdbx_strand_id
1 'polypeptide(L)'
;MKIIKKGREQKGWSKEYACTGKGNGGGGCGAVLLVSENDLYMTSRSDYSGDTEYFVTFKCPCCGVETDIEGVPSRIWSKLDL
;
A
#
# COMPACT_ATOMS: atom_id res chain seq x y z
N MET A 1 21.31 5.65 -21.09
CA MET A 1 21.94 4.40 -20.62
C MET A 1 21.48 3.24 -21.49
N LYS A 2 22.32 2.23 -21.75
CA LYS A 2 21.97 1.01 -22.50
C LYS A 2 22.15 -0.20 -21.59
N ILE A 3 21.16 -1.09 -21.55
CA ILE A 3 21.29 -2.37 -20.83
C ILE A 3 22.19 -3.30 -21.65
N ILE A 4 23.32 -3.70 -21.09
CA ILE A 4 24.27 -4.66 -21.71
C ILE A 4 23.99 -6.09 -21.25
N LYS A 5 23.44 -6.26 -20.03
CA LYS A 5 22.96 -7.53 -19.49
C LYS A 5 21.80 -7.27 -18.53
N LYS A 6 20.70 -8.02 -18.65
CA LYS A 6 19.55 -7.92 -17.74
C LYS A 6 19.96 -8.41 -16.34
N GLY A 7 19.57 -7.67 -15.31
CA GLY A 7 19.64 -8.14 -13.91
C GLY A 7 18.60 -9.21 -13.61
N ARG A 8 18.54 -9.67 -12.35
CA ARG A 8 17.45 -10.55 -11.90
C ARG A 8 16.11 -9.84 -12.07
N GLU A 9 15.07 -10.60 -12.38
CA GLU A 9 13.71 -10.06 -12.38
C GLU A 9 13.28 -9.69 -10.98
N GLN A 10 12.44 -8.66 -10.88
CA GLN A 10 11.81 -8.31 -9.62
C GLN A 10 10.93 -9.48 -9.18
N LYS A 11 11.14 -9.95 -7.96
CA LYS A 11 10.29 -10.95 -7.32
C LYS A 11 9.30 -10.24 -6.40
N GLY A 12 8.07 -10.75 -6.35
CA GLY A 12 7.01 -10.19 -5.51
C GLY A 12 6.11 -9.22 -6.27
N TRP A 13 5.04 -8.79 -5.62
CA TRP A 13 4.11 -7.81 -6.17
C TRP A 13 4.57 -6.39 -5.84
N SER A 14 4.40 -5.49 -6.80
CA SER A 14 4.43 -4.04 -6.59
C SER A 14 3.49 -3.36 -7.56
N LYS A 15 2.97 -2.19 -7.18
CA LYS A 15 2.14 -1.35 -8.05
C LYS A 15 2.33 0.13 -7.71
N GLU A 16 2.14 0.98 -8.70
CA GLU A 16 2.19 2.42 -8.50
C GLU A 16 0.93 2.92 -7.79
N TYR A 17 1.12 3.73 -6.76
CA TYR A 17 0.05 4.41 -6.04
C TYR A 17 0.42 5.87 -5.77
N ALA A 18 -0.57 6.75 -5.82
CA ALA A 18 -0.41 8.13 -5.38
C ALA A 18 -0.65 8.23 -3.87
N CYS A 19 0.20 8.97 -3.16
CA CYS A 19 -0.03 9.36 -1.77
C CYS A 19 -1.17 10.39 -1.72
N THR A 20 -2.35 9.94 -1.29
CA THR A 20 -3.57 10.77 -1.22
C THR A 20 -3.99 11.08 0.21
N GLY A 21 -3.56 10.27 1.18
CA GLY A 21 -4.11 10.31 2.54
C GLY A 21 -5.52 9.71 2.65
N LYS A 22 -6.06 9.14 1.55
CA LYS A 22 -7.39 8.52 1.55
C LYS A 22 -7.44 7.42 2.61
N GLY A 23 -8.54 7.37 3.35
CA GLY A 23 -8.72 6.45 4.48
C GLY A 23 -8.17 6.94 5.82
N ASN A 24 -7.19 7.85 5.79
CA ASN A 24 -6.44 8.27 6.99
C ASN A 24 -6.42 9.79 7.17
N GLY A 25 -7.59 10.44 7.04
CA GLY A 25 -7.74 11.88 7.28
C GLY A 25 -7.33 12.80 6.11
N GLY A 26 -6.87 12.24 5.00
CA GLY A 26 -6.46 13.01 3.81
C GLY A 26 -5.06 13.62 3.93
N GLY A 27 -4.78 14.65 3.13
CA GLY A 27 -3.53 15.43 3.23
C GLY A 27 -2.30 14.77 2.58
N GLY A 28 -2.47 13.77 1.72
CA GLY A 28 -1.36 13.17 0.99
C GLY A 28 -0.64 14.18 0.08
N CYS A 29 0.68 14.03 -0.02
CA CYS A 29 1.54 14.94 -0.78
C CYS A 29 1.47 14.78 -2.32
N GLY A 30 0.73 13.79 -2.83
CA GLY A 30 0.58 13.54 -4.27
C GLY A 30 1.75 12.78 -4.92
N ALA A 31 2.78 12.40 -4.16
CA ALA A 31 3.88 11.59 -4.69
C ALA A 31 3.35 10.25 -5.26
N VAL A 32 3.81 9.89 -6.46
CA VAL A 32 3.55 8.56 -7.06
C VAL A 32 4.70 7.63 -6.65
N LEU A 33 4.35 6.54 -5.99
CA LEU A 33 5.29 5.61 -5.36
C LEU A 33 5.07 4.22 -5.92
N LEU A 34 6.17 3.50 -6.19
CA LEU A 34 6.12 2.07 -6.45
C LEU A 34 6.05 1.34 -5.11
N VAL A 35 4.84 0.93 -4.70
CA VAL A 35 4.59 0.27 -3.42
C VAL A 35 4.73 -1.23 -3.61
N SER A 36 5.56 -1.89 -2.79
CA SER A 36 5.77 -3.33 -2.77
C SER A 36 4.92 -4.01 -1.70
N GLU A 37 4.78 -5.34 -1.78
CA GLU A 37 4.09 -6.12 -0.75
C GLU A 37 4.67 -5.98 0.67
N ASN A 38 5.92 -5.53 0.83
CA ASN A 38 6.54 -5.33 2.14
C ASN A 38 6.31 -3.93 2.73
N ASP A 39 5.76 -3.01 1.93
CA ASP A 39 5.42 -1.66 2.38
C ASP A 39 3.99 -1.58 2.95
N LEU A 40 3.25 -2.70 2.87
CA LEU A 40 1.85 -2.80 3.22
C LEU A 40 1.66 -3.36 4.63
N TYR A 41 0.64 -2.83 5.30
CA TYR A 41 0.13 -3.35 6.57
C TYR A 41 -1.40 -3.22 6.60
N MET A 42 -2.02 -3.99 7.49
CA MET A 42 -3.46 -3.92 7.69
C MET A 42 -3.82 -2.86 8.72
N THR A 43 -4.76 -1.99 8.39
CA THR A 43 -5.46 -1.13 9.35
C THR A 43 -6.92 -1.57 9.43
N SER A 44 -7.62 -1.14 10.48
CA SER A 44 -9.03 -1.44 10.62
C SER A 44 -9.80 -0.27 11.21
N ARG A 45 -11.10 -0.26 10.97
CA ARG A 45 -12.05 0.69 11.54
C ARG A 45 -13.26 -0.08 12.04
N SER A 46 -13.58 0.12 13.31
CA SER A 46 -14.82 -0.41 13.90
C SER A 46 -15.86 0.68 14.03
N ASP A 47 -17.12 0.34 13.80
CA ASP A 47 -18.26 1.22 14.03
C ASP A 47 -18.92 0.98 15.40
N TYR A 48 -19.95 1.76 15.72
CA TYR A 48 -20.68 1.64 16.97
C TYR A 48 -21.63 0.43 17.01
N SER A 49 -21.87 -0.23 15.87
CA SER A 49 -22.62 -1.50 15.76
C SER A 49 -21.78 -2.71 16.15
N GLY A 50 -20.45 -2.54 16.16
CA GLY A 50 -19.49 -3.61 16.38
C GLY A 50 -18.93 -4.23 15.09
N ASP A 51 -19.32 -3.72 13.92
CA ASP A 51 -18.77 -4.15 12.64
C ASP A 51 -17.37 -3.56 12.46
N THR A 52 -16.43 -4.38 11.95
CA THR A 52 -15.05 -3.96 11.71
C THR A 52 -14.66 -4.17 10.25
N GLU A 53 -14.29 -3.08 9.60
CA GLU A 53 -13.75 -3.07 8.25
C GLU A 53 -12.22 -3.07 8.29
N TYR A 54 -11.60 -3.79 7.35
CA TYR A 54 -10.15 -3.92 7.23
C TYR A 54 -9.67 -3.33 5.91
N PHE A 55 -8.51 -2.69 5.95
CA PHE A 55 -7.93 -1.96 4.82
C PHE A 55 -6.46 -2.33 4.64
N VAL A 56 -5.99 -2.26 3.39
CA VAL A 56 -4.57 -2.40 3.07
C VAL A 56 -3.98 -1.01 2.90
N THR A 57 -2.93 -0.75 3.67
CA THR A 57 -2.45 0.62 3.91
C THR A 57 -0.94 0.67 3.73
N PHE A 58 -0.43 1.80 3.25
CA PHE A 58 1.00 2.11 3.25
C PHE A 58 1.26 3.49 3.84
N LYS A 59 2.46 3.69 4.38
CA LYS A 59 2.93 5.00 4.86
C LYS A 59 3.82 5.67 3.82
N CYS A 60 3.50 6.90 3.44
CA CYS A 60 4.29 7.65 2.49
C CYS A 60 5.67 8.02 3.07
N PRO A 61 6.80 7.65 2.42
CA PRO A 61 8.12 8.03 2.90
C PRO A 61 8.41 9.53 2.72
N CYS A 62 7.67 10.24 1.86
CA CYS A 62 7.89 11.66 1.60
C CYS A 62 7.26 12.56 2.67
N CYS A 63 6.05 12.24 3.15
CA CYS A 63 5.30 13.11 4.07
C CYS A 63 4.81 12.41 5.35
N GLY A 64 5.00 11.10 5.48
CA GLY A 64 4.57 10.32 6.64
C GLY A 64 3.07 10.02 6.71
N VAL A 65 2.27 10.52 5.77
CA VAL A 65 0.81 10.26 5.71
C VAL A 65 0.53 8.85 5.24
N GLU A 66 -0.44 8.19 5.87
CA GLU A 66 -0.93 6.85 5.52
C GLU A 66 -1.98 6.91 4.42
N THR A 67 -2.05 5.90 3.55
CA THR A 67 -3.02 5.85 2.46
C THR A 67 -3.55 4.44 2.28
N ASP A 68 -4.87 4.29 2.37
CA ASP A 68 -5.57 3.04 2.08
C ASP A 68 -5.63 2.85 0.56
N ILE A 69 -5.39 1.63 0.10
CA ILE A 69 -5.30 1.29 -1.32
C ILE A 69 -6.15 0.09 -1.71
N GLU A 70 -6.57 0.08 -2.98
CA GLU A 70 -7.37 -0.98 -3.58
C GLU A 70 -6.57 -1.70 -4.70
N GLY A 71 -7.14 -2.80 -5.21
CA GLY A 71 -6.54 -3.58 -6.29
C GLY A 71 -5.28 -4.35 -5.88
N VAL A 72 -5.19 -4.67 -4.59
CA VAL A 72 -4.16 -5.54 -4.00
C VAL A 72 -4.58 -7.01 -4.21
N PRO A 73 -3.73 -7.89 -4.76
CA PRO A 73 -4.08 -9.31 -4.98
C PRO A 73 -4.45 -10.03 -3.69
N SER A 74 -5.40 -10.98 -3.75
CA SER A 74 -5.85 -11.77 -2.59
C SER A 74 -4.70 -12.46 -1.84
N ARG A 75 -3.66 -12.94 -2.55
CA ARG A 75 -2.48 -13.55 -1.92
C ARG A 75 -1.69 -12.61 -1.00
N ILE A 76 -1.86 -11.29 -1.15
CA ILE A 76 -1.23 -10.30 -0.28
C ILE A 76 -2.09 -10.09 0.96
N TRP A 77 -3.42 -10.03 0.81
CA TRP A 77 -4.35 -10.01 1.95
C TRP A 77 -4.08 -11.17 2.92
N SER A 78 -3.96 -12.40 2.39
CA SER A 78 -3.63 -13.57 3.22
C SER A 78 -2.27 -13.51 3.91
N LYS A 79 -1.33 -12.67 3.47
CA LYS A 79 -0.05 -12.46 4.17
C LYS A 79 -0.14 -11.40 5.27
N LEU A 80 -1.10 -10.48 5.17
CA LEU A 80 -1.29 -9.39 6.12
C LEU A 80 -2.15 -9.81 7.31
N ASP A 81 -3.03 -10.80 7.13
CA ASP A 81 -3.89 -11.37 8.18
C ASP A 81 -3.19 -12.34 9.15
N LEU A 82 -1.87 -12.60 8.96
CA LEU A 82 -1.06 -13.72 9.49
C LEU A 82 -1.26 -15.06 8.76
#